data_AF-A0A6B8VMM5-F1
#
_entry.id   AF-A0A6B8VMM5-F1
#
_cell.length_a   1.000
_cell.length_b   1.000
_cell.length_c   1.000
_cell.angle_alpha   90.00
_cell.angle_beta   90.00
_cell.angle_gamma   90.00
#
_symmetry.space_group_name_H-M   'P 1'
#
loop_
_entity.id
_entity.type
_entity.pdbx_description
1 polymer ?
#
loop_
_entity_poly.entity_id
_entity_poly.type
_entity_poly.pdbx_seq_one_letter_code
_entity_poly.pdbx_strand_id
1 'polypeptide(L)' 'MAEMIEIPAALYGRGTARVVPVDSTVRLDVKISAPLMRKLMIESNCSGVPLTKIVDRLLRAAISQDSEQEEFHTR' A
#
# COMPACT_ATOMS: atom_id res chain seq x y z
N MET A 1 -19.61 8.15 -16.24
CA MET A 1 -19.29 6.76 -15.86
C MET A 1 -18.17 6.82 -14.84
N ALA A 2 -18.28 6.12 -13.71
CA ALA A 2 -17.21 6.10 -12.72
C ALA A 2 -16.02 5.32 -13.28
N GLU A 3 -14.81 5.84 -13.10
CA GLU A 3 -13.58 5.12 -13.45
C GLU A 3 -13.42 3.91 -12.51
N MET A 4 -13.05 2.76 -13.09
CA MET A 4 -13.00 1.47 -12.40
C MET A 4 -11.58 0.92 -12.44
N ILE A 5 -11.14 0.32 -11.33
CA ILE A 5 -9.88 -0.43 -11.25
C ILE A 5 -10.17 -1.93 -11.15
N GLU A 6 -9.36 -2.73 -11.83
CA GLU A 6 -9.36 -4.17 -11.72
C GLU A 6 -8.21 -4.64 -10.82
N ILE A 7 -8.55 -5.43 -9.80
CA ILE A 7 -7.59 -6.06 -8.88
C ILE A 7 -7.54 -7.55 -9.22
N PRO A 8 -6.45 -8.04 -9.86
CA PRO A 8 -6.37 -9.41 -10.33
C PRO A 8 -6.25 -10.41 -9.17
N ALA A 9 -6.81 -11.62 -9.35
CA ALA A 9 -6.84 -12.67 -8.34
C ALA A 9 -5.44 -13.12 -7.87
N ALA A 10 -4.54 -13.30 -8.84
CA ALA A 10 -3.26 -14.01 -8.67
C ALA A 10 -2.25 -13.29 -7.77
N LEU A 11 -2.29 -11.95 -7.71
CA LEU A 11 -1.29 -11.14 -7.01
C LEU A 11 -1.64 -10.82 -5.56
N TYR A 12 -2.87 -11.16 -5.13
CA TYR A 12 -3.40 -10.78 -3.81
C TYR A 12 -3.91 -11.96 -2.99
N GLY A 13 -3.55 -13.19 -3.37
CA GLY A 13 -3.97 -14.41 -2.66
C GLY A 13 -5.49 -14.63 -2.67
N ARG A 14 -6.19 -14.15 -3.72
CA ARG A 14 -7.64 -14.31 -3.89
C ARG A 14 -7.94 -15.34 -4.97
N GLY A 15 -9.09 -16.01 -4.87
CA GLY A 15 -9.59 -16.92 -5.90
C GLY A 15 -10.24 -16.21 -7.09
N THR A 16 -10.58 -14.92 -6.97
CA THR A 16 -11.31 -14.15 -7.98
C THR A 16 -10.80 -12.72 -8.11
N ALA A 17 -10.85 -12.19 -9.34
CA ALA A 17 -10.55 -10.79 -9.62
C ALA A 17 -11.67 -9.91 -9.07
N ARG A 18 -11.33 -8.68 -8.67
CA ARG A 18 -12.28 -7.72 -8.10
C ARG A 18 -12.23 -6.41 -8.85
N VAL A 19 -13.37 -5.93 -9.31
CA VAL A 19 -13.50 -4.59 -9.91
C VAL A 19 -14.10 -3.66 -8.86
N VAL A 20 -13.46 -2.51 -8.64
CA VAL A 20 -13.96 -1.47 -7.73
C VAL A 20 -13.84 -0.08 -8.37
N PRO A 21 -14.71 0.88 -8.02
CA PRO A 21 -14.51 2.28 -8.39
C PRO A 21 -13.17 2.83 -7.87
N VAL A 22 -12.54 3.74 -8.61
CA VAL A 22 -11.27 4.39 -8.22
C VAL A 22 -11.33 5.02 -6.83
N ASP A 23 -12.48 5.62 -6.47
CA ASP A 23 -12.66 6.31 -5.20
C ASP A 23 -12.97 5.36 -4.01
N SER A 24 -12.99 4.04 -4.26
CA SER A 24 -13.32 3.06 -3.22
C SER A 24 -12.13 2.74 -2.33
N THR A 25 -12.39 2.56 -1.04
CA THR A 25 -11.40 2.03 -0.11
C THR A 25 -11.34 0.50 -0.21
N VAL A 26 -10.13 -0.05 -0.38
CA VAL A 26 -9.89 -1.51 -0.44
C VAL A 26 -9.09 -1.96 0.77
N ARG A 27 -9.55 -3.02 1.43
CA ARG A 27 -8.79 -3.67 2.51
C ARG A 27 -7.72 -4.59 1.92
N LEU A 28 -6.49 -4.39 2.40
CA LEU A 28 -5.33 -5.22 2.12
C LEU A 28 -4.85 -5.86 3.42
N ASP A 29 -4.84 -7.19 3.48
CA ASP A 29 -4.31 -7.95 4.61
C ASP A 29 -2.92 -8.48 4.25
N VAL A 30 -1.88 -8.04 4.98
CA VAL A 30 -0.48 -8.42 4.74
C VAL A 30 0.14 -9.02 6.00
N LYS A 31 1.04 -9.99 5.80
CA LYS A 31 1.90 -10.49 6.88
C LYS A 31 3.16 -9.65 6.92
N ILE A 32 3.46 -9.07 8.08
CA ILE A 32 4.71 -8.35 8.32
C ILE A 32 5.51 -9.05 9.42
N SER A 33 6.84 -8.91 9.36
CA SER A 33 7.72 -9.49 10.37
C SER A 33 7.56 -8.78 11.72
N ALA A 34 7.69 -9.54 12.81
CA ALA A 34 7.62 -8.97 14.17
C ALA A 34 8.59 -7.80 14.41
N PRO A 35 9.85 -7.83 13.91
CA PRO A 35 10.76 -6.70 14.02
C PRO A 35 10.26 -5.43 13.32
N LEU A 36 9.64 -5.57 12.15
CA LEU A 36 9.06 -4.43 11.43
C LEU A 36 7.85 -3.86 12.19
N MET A 37 6.96 -4.73 12.67
CA MET A 37 5.82 -4.31 13.48
C MET A 37 6.28 -3.53 14.73
N ARG A 38 7.34 -4.00 15.40
CA ARG A 38 7.93 -3.29 16.55
C ARG A 38 8.36 -1.87 16.18
N LYS A 39 9.02 -1.68 15.03
CA LYS A 39 9.45 -0.35 14.56
C LYS A 39 8.25 0.57 14.32
N LEU A 40 7.22 0.05 13.63
CA LEU A 40 5.99 0.81 13.36
C LEU A 40 5.29 1.23 14.65
N MET A 41 5.23 0.34 15.66
CA MET A 41 4.63 0.66 16.96
C MET A 41 5.40 1.77 17.69
N ILE A 42 6.75 1.71 17.69
CA ILE A 42 7.57 2.75 18.30
C ILE A 42 7.30 4.09 17.62
N GLU A 43 7.31 4.14 16.28
CA GLU A 43 7.04 5.37 15.52
C GLU A 43 5.65 5.93 15.81
N SER A 44 4.63 5.06 15.89
CA SER A 44 3.25 5.45 16.23
C SER A 44 3.16 6.07 17.62
N ASN A 45 3.79 5.45 18.62
CA ASN A 45 3.80 5.96 19.98
C ASN A 45 4.57 7.28 20.10
N CYS A 46 5.70 7.42 19.41
CA CYS A 46 6.52 8.64 19.46
C CYS A 46 5.87 9.82 18.74
N SER A 47 5.19 9.57 17.62
CA SER A 47 4.55 10.62 16.81
C SER A 47 3.13 10.95 17.23
N GLY A 48 2.46 10.08 18.00
CA GLY A 48 1.03 10.17 18.29
C GLY A 48 0.13 9.89 17.08
N VAL A 49 0.70 9.41 15.98
CA VAL A 49 -0.03 9.14 14.73
C VAL A 49 -0.46 7.67 14.68
N PRO A 50 -1.71 7.36 14.27
CA PRO A 50 -2.16 5.98 14.14
C PRO A 50 -1.31 5.16 13.15
N LEU A 51 -1.08 3.89 13.47
CA LEU A 51 -0.34 2.95 12.62
C LEU A 51 -0.82 2.93 11.16
N THR A 52 -2.13 2.99 10.92
CA THR A 52 -2.70 3.00 9.58
C THR A 52 -2.26 4.20 8.75
N LYS A 53 -2.11 5.37 9.38
CA LYS A 53 -1.64 6.60 8.72
C LYS A 53 -0.14 6.57 8.46
N ILE A 54 0.64 5.98 9.37
CA ILE A 54 2.08 5.75 9.15
C ILE A 54 2.28 4.81 7.97
N VAL A 55 1.55 3.69 7.94
CA VAL A 55 1.63 2.71 6.84
C VAL A 55 1.19 3.34 5.51
N ASP A 56 0.08 4.08 5.48
CA ASP A 56 -0.36 4.80 4.27
C ASP A 56 0.71 5.78 3.76
N ARG A 57 1.31 6.58 4.66
CA ARG A 57 2.39 7.51 4.31
C ARG A 57 3.61 6.79 3.73
N LEU A 58 4.05 5.71 4.37
CA LEU A 58 5.21 4.94 3.94
C LEU A 58 4.96 4.26 2.59
N LEU A 59 3.77 3.70 2.36
CA LEU A 59 3.39 3.10 1.09
C LEU A 59 3.35 4.13 -0.04
N ARG A 60 2.76 5.31 0.18
CA ARG A 60 2.76 6.41 -0.79
C ARG A 60 4.18 6.83 -1.16
N ALA A 61 5.04 7.02 -0.14
CA ALA A 61 6.43 7.41 -0.36
C ALA A 61 7.20 6.36 -1.17
N ALA A 62 7.03 5.07 -0.86
CA ALA A 62 7.68 3.99 -1.59
C ALA A 62 7.24 3.92 -3.05
N ILE A 63 5.94 4.04 -3.33
CA ILE A 63 5.41 4.01 -4.70
C ILE A 63 5.87 5.24 -5.49
N SER A 64 5.87 6.43 -4.89
CA SER A 64 6.32 7.65 -5.57
C SER A 64 7.80 7.63 -5.90
N GLN A 65 8.64 7.02 -5.06
CA GLN A 65 10.09 6.89 -5.32
C GLN A 65 10.40 5.88 -6.44
N ASP A 66 9.57 4.86 -6.61
CA ASP A 66 9.73 3.85 -7.66
C ASP A 66 9.42 4.44 -9.05
N SER A 67 8.41 5.32 -9.12
CA SER A 67 8.05 6.04 -10.36
C SER A 67 9.17 6.96 -10.86
N GLU A 68 9.99 7.51 -9.96
CA GLU A 68 11.15 8.32 -10.33
C GLU A 68 12.33 7.48 -10.82
N GLN A 69 12.42 6.19 -10.48
CA GLN A 69 13.52 5.32 -10.90
C GLN A 69 13.27 4.63 -12.26
N GLU A 70 12.01 4.38 -12.63
CA GLU A 70 11.66 3.83 -13.95
C GLU A 70 11.92 4.82 -15.11
N GLU A 71 11.84 6.14 -14.88
CA GLU A 71 12.15 7.16 -15.90
C GLU A 71 13.66 7.29 -16.23
N PHE A 72 14.55 6.84 -15.34
CA PHE A 72 16.00 6.89 -15.58
C PHE A 72 16.58 5.64 -16.26
N HIS A 73 15.82 4.55 -16.38
CA HIS A 73 16.29 3.31 -17.00
C HIS A 73 15.86 3.15 -18.48
N THR A 74 15.10 4.09 -19.03
CA THR A 74 14.59 4.08 -20.41
C THR A 74 15.24 5.13 -21.33
N ARG A 75 16.41 5.67 -20.98
CA ARG A 75 17.20 6.57 -21.84
C ARG A 75 18.57 6.02 -22.20
#